data_AF-A0A434D1P3-F1
#
_entry.id   AF-A0A434D1P3-F1
#
_cell.length_a   1.000
_cell.length_b   1.000
_cell.length_c   1.000
_cell.angle_alpha   90.00
_cell.angle_beta   90.00
_cell.angle_gamma   90.00
#
_symmetry.space_group_name_H-M   'P 1'
#
loop_
_entity.id
_entity.type
_entity.pdbx_description
1 polymer ?
#
loop_
_entity_poly.entity_id
_entity_poly.type
_entity_poly.pdbx_seq_one_letter_code
_entity_poly.pdbx_strand_id
1 'polypeptide(L)'
;MQGRASPDVPGIAAATVFAIASQIIGAAFLYLILRVDGGWQVVGLLALLGLGFYLLERLPWIADYALASFARVPLVAMITAAVIVLAFPFFVGSNTYILHLLIVAELYAVLALALNFQLGSANIPNFATGASYGIGAYVSALLAINFGVSFWLTLPVAALAATLFGFI
;
A
#
# COMPACT_ATOMS: atom_id res chain seq x y z
N MET A 1 -23.22 -29.07 -16.88
CA MET A 1 -23.31 -27.66 -17.30
C MET A 1 -24.43 -27.00 -16.49
N GLN A 2 -24.15 -26.60 -15.25
CA GLN A 2 -25.14 -25.99 -14.34
C GLN A 2 -24.86 -24.49 -14.26
N GLY A 3 -25.91 -23.70 -14.53
CA GLY A 3 -25.86 -22.24 -14.52
C GLY A 3 -25.46 -21.71 -13.16
N ARG A 4 -24.30 -21.05 -13.09
CA ARG A 4 -24.03 -20.07 -12.04
C ARG A 4 -24.82 -18.83 -12.43
N ALA A 5 -25.82 -18.48 -11.63
CA ALA A 5 -26.45 -17.17 -11.68
C ALA A 5 -25.34 -16.12 -11.73
N SER A 6 -25.45 -15.18 -12.67
CA SER A 6 -24.64 -13.96 -12.69
C SER A 6 -24.61 -13.38 -11.28
N PRO A 7 -23.44 -13.03 -10.71
CA PRO A 7 -23.40 -12.42 -9.39
C PRO A 7 -24.32 -11.20 -9.41
N ASP A 8 -25.34 -11.20 -8.55
CA ASP A 8 -26.29 -10.10 -8.46
C ASP A 8 -25.50 -8.81 -8.24
N VAL A 9 -25.58 -7.89 -9.21
CA VAL A 9 -24.88 -6.61 -9.12
C VAL A 9 -25.34 -5.94 -7.83
N PRO A 10 -24.43 -5.61 -6.90
CA PRO A 10 -24.82 -5.07 -5.61
C PRO A 10 -25.64 -3.80 -5.78
N GLY A 11 -26.76 -3.72 -5.06
CA GLY A 11 -27.48 -2.47 -4.88
C GLY A 11 -26.58 -1.42 -4.23
N ILE A 12 -26.84 -0.13 -4.44
CA ILE A 12 -25.97 0.98 -3.97
C ILE A 12 -25.69 0.89 -2.46
N ALA A 13 -26.70 0.54 -1.65
CA ALA A 13 -26.54 0.35 -0.21
C ALA A 13 -25.61 -0.82 0.13
N ALA A 14 -25.79 -1.97 -0.53
CA ALA A 14 -24.95 -3.15 -0.33
C ALA A 14 -23.49 -2.90 -0.79
N ALA A 15 -23.32 -2.22 -1.92
CA ALA A 15 -22.00 -1.80 -2.43
C ALA A 15 -21.29 -0.85 -1.46
N THR A 16 -22.03 0.10 -0.88
CA THR A 16 -21.49 1.05 0.11
C THR A 16 -21.03 0.34 1.37
N VAL A 17 -21.86 -0.52 1.94
CA VAL A 17 -21.53 -1.30 3.16
C VAL A 17 -20.32 -2.19 2.89
N PHE A 18 -20.30 -2.89 1.75
CA PHE A 18 -19.18 -3.74 1.37
C PHE A 18 -17.87 -2.95 1.22
N ALA A 19 -17.89 -1.82 0.50
CA ALA A 19 -16.72 -0.98 0.29
C ALA A 19 -16.14 -0.49 1.63
N ILE A 20 -16.99 0.05 2.52
CA ILE A 20 -16.58 0.53 3.83
C ILE A 20 -16.05 -0.62 4.70
N ALA A 21 -16.78 -1.73 4.78
CA ALA A 21 -16.40 -2.88 5.61
C ALA A 21 -15.06 -3.47 5.15
N SER A 22 -14.86 -3.64 3.84
CA SER A 22 -13.62 -4.18 3.30
C SER A 22 -12.41 -3.29 3.61
N GLN A 23 -12.55 -1.97 3.52
CA GLN A 23 -11.48 -1.02 3.88
C GLN A 23 -11.18 -1.03 5.38
N ILE A 24 -12.20 -1.07 6.24
CA ILE A 24 -12.02 -1.17 7.70
C ILE A 24 -11.33 -2.49 8.06
N ILE A 25 -11.74 -3.60 7.46
CA ILE A 25 -11.11 -4.91 7.67
C ILE A 25 -9.64 -4.87 7.25
N GLY A 26 -9.34 -4.29 6.08
CA GLY A 26 -7.96 -4.12 5.60
C GLY A 26 -7.11 -3.27 6.55
N ALA A 27 -7.64 -2.13 7.02
CA ALA A 27 -6.95 -1.27 7.97
C ALA A 27 -6.74 -1.95 9.33
N ALA A 28 -7.73 -2.69 9.83
CA ALA A 28 -7.59 -3.47 11.05
C ALA A 28 -6.54 -4.57 10.92
N PHE A 29 -6.52 -5.27 9.78
CA PHE A 29 -5.53 -6.29 9.48
C PHE A 29 -4.11 -5.71 9.43
N LEU A 30 -3.93 -4.55 8.78
CA LEU A 30 -2.66 -3.83 8.76
C LEU A 30 -2.22 -3.43 10.18
N TYR A 31 -3.14 -2.89 10.98
CA TYR A 31 -2.86 -2.52 12.37
C TYR A 31 -2.43 -3.73 13.22
N LEU A 32 -3.07 -4.91 13.01
CA LEU A 32 -2.68 -6.14 13.68
C LEU A 32 -1.27 -6.58 13.28
N ILE A 33 -0.92 -6.54 11.99
CA ILE A 33 0.44 -6.84 11.52
C ILE A 33 1.46 -5.92 12.20
N LEU A 34 1.16 -4.62 12.25
CA LEU A 34 2.08 -3.62 12.79
C LEU A 34 2.26 -3.69 14.32
N ARG A 35 1.26 -4.22 15.04
CA ARG A 35 1.29 -4.32 16.50
C ARG A 35 1.90 -5.64 17.01
N VAL A 36 2.02 -6.63 16.14
CA VAL A 36 2.46 -7.96 16.53
C VAL A 36 3.98 -8.05 16.46
N ASP A 37 4.61 -8.24 17.63
CA ASP A 37 6.06 -8.43 17.74
C ASP A 37 6.48 -9.91 17.77
N GLY A 38 5.53 -10.82 18.05
CA GLY A 38 5.81 -12.25 18.19
C GLY A 38 5.95 -12.96 16.84
N GLY A 39 7.10 -13.58 16.57
CA GLY A 39 7.37 -14.27 15.30
C GLY A 39 6.30 -15.29 14.89
N TRP A 40 5.80 -16.09 15.83
CA TRP A 40 4.71 -17.05 15.56
C TRP A 40 3.39 -16.38 15.19
N GLN A 41 3.09 -15.24 15.81
CA GLN A 41 1.87 -14.48 15.53
C GLN A 41 1.97 -13.82 14.14
N VAL A 42 3.14 -13.30 13.76
CA VAL A 42 3.41 -12.81 12.40
C VAL A 42 3.19 -13.92 11.38
N VAL A 43 3.78 -15.10 11.60
CA VAL A 43 3.59 -16.26 10.71
C VAL A 43 2.11 -16.65 10.62
N GLY A 44 1.38 -16.62 11.74
CA GLY A 44 -0.06 -16.86 11.76
C GLY A 44 -0.87 -15.85 10.92
N LEU A 45 -0.55 -14.55 11.03
CA LEU A 45 -1.19 -13.49 10.25
C LEU A 45 -0.85 -13.61 8.76
N LEU A 46 0.37 -13.97 8.41
CA LEU A 46 0.78 -14.22 7.02
C LEU A 46 0.09 -15.47 6.45
N ALA A 47 -0.07 -16.52 7.24
CA ALA A 47 -0.84 -17.70 6.85
C ALA A 47 -2.33 -17.36 6.64
N LEU A 48 -2.90 -16.51 7.51
CA LEU A 48 -4.26 -16.00 7.34
C LEU A 48 -4.41 -15.16 6.08
N LEU A 49 -3.44 -14.28 5.78
CA LEU A 49 -3.40 -13.51 4.53
C LEU A 49 -3.34 -14.42 3.31
N GLY A 50 -2.45 -15.41 3.33
CA GLY A 50 -2.30 -16.40 2.27
C GLY A 50 -3.57 -17.23 2.06
N LEU A 51 -4.22 -17.65 3.15
CA LEU A 51 -5.52 -18.32 3.08
C LEU A 51 -6.59 -17.41 2.49
N GLY A 52 -6.60 -16.12 2.87
CA GLY A 52 -7.48 -15.11 2.28
C GLY A 52 -7.32 -15.02 0.77
N PHE A 53 -6.08 -14.88 0.29
CA PHE A 53 -5.78 -14.87 -1.15
C PHE A 53 -6.19 -16.17 -1.85
N TYR A 54 -5.88 -17.32 -1.25
CA TYR A 54 -6.27 -18.62 -1.78
C TYR A 54 -7.79 -18.78 -1.92
N LEU A 55 -8.57 -18.30 -0.95
CA LEU A 55 -10.03 -18.31 -1.02
C LEU A 55 -10.55 -17.36 -2.09
N LEU A 56 -9.95 -16.17 -2.24
CA LEU A 56 -10.30 -15.23 -3.31
C LEU A 56 -10.03 -15.80 -4.70
N GLU A 57 -8.93 -16.54 -4.87
CA GLU A 57 -8.61 -17.23 -6.13
C GLU A 57 -9.60 -18.37 -6.43
N ARG A 58 -10.03 -19.12 -5.40
CA ARG A 58 -11.02 -20.19 -5.55
C ARG A 58 -12.45 -19.70 -5.74
N LEU A 59 -12.79 -18.52 -5.23
CA LEU A 59 -14.12 -17.96 -5.22
C LEU A 59 -14.15 -16.63 -6.00
N PRO A 60 -14.08 -16.69 -7.36
CA PRO A 60 -13.99 -15.49 -8.19
C PRO A 60 -15.19 -14.54 -7.99
N TRP A 61 -16.35 -15.07 -7.60
CA TRP A 61 -17.54 -14.28 -7.30
C TRP A 61 -17.30 -13.21 -6.22
N ILE A 62 -16.41 -13.46 -5.25
CA ILE A 62 -16.07 -12.48 -4.20
C ILE A 62 -15.27 -11.33 -4.80
N ALA A 63 -14.28 -11.64 -5.65
CA ALA A 63 -13.47 -10.64 -6.33
C ALA A 63 -14.33 -9.80 -7.29
N ASP A 64 -15.21 -10.45 -8.06
CA ASP A 64 -16.15 -9.79 -8.98
C ASP A 64 -17.11 -8.87 -8.22
N TYR A 65 -17.66 -9.34 -7.09
CA TYR A 65 -18.56 -8.56 -6.25
C TYR A 65 -17.86 -7.37 -5.58
N ALA A 66 -16.61 -7.55 -5.15
CA ALA A 66 -15.80 -6.48 -4.59
C ALA A 66 -15.55 -5.40 -5.65
N LEU A 67 -15.07 -5.80 -6.82
CA LEU A 67 -14.78 -4.89 -7.91
C LEU A 67 -16.04 -4.12 -8.36
N ALA A 68 -17.17 -4.82 -8.48
CA ALA A 68 -18.46 -4.21 -8.79
C ALA A 68 -18.91 -3.21 -7.71
N SER A 69 -18.67 -3.51 -6.43
CA SER A 69 -18.99 -2.61 -5.31
C SER A 69 -18.15 -1.33 -5.37
N PHE A 70 -16.83 -1.44 -5.56
CA PHE A 70 -15.94 -0.28 -5.66
C PHE A 70 -16.23 0.58 -6.90
N ALA A 71 -16.53 -0.04 -8.05
CA ALA A 71 -16.90 0.67 -9.27
C ALA A 71 -18.26 1.37 -9.17
N ARG A 72 -19.18 0.86 -8.35
CA ARG A 72 -20.51 1.45 -8.13
C ARG A 72 -20.48 2.71 -7.28
N VAL A 73 -19.61 2.76 -6.27
CA VAL A 73 -19.54 3.87 -5.29
C VAL A 73 -18.13 4.44 -5.16
N PRO A 74 -17.51 4.91 -6.26
CA PRO A 74 -16.10 5.31 -6.27
C PRO A 74 -15.82 6.49 -5.35
N LEU A 75 -16.74 7.47 -5.29
CA LEU A 75 -16.59 8.64 -4.43
C LEU A 75 -16.61 8.25 -2.94
N VAL A 76 -17.56 7.39 -2.55
CA VAL A 76 -17.67 6.92 -1.16
C VAL A 76 -16.42 6.12 -0.79
N ALA A 77 -15.98 5.20 -1.66
CA ALA A 77 -14.77 4.43 -1.46
C ALA A 77 -13.52 5.31 -1.35
N MET A 78 -13.37 6.34 -2.18
CA MET A 78 -12.25 7.29 -2.10
C MET A 78 -12.26 8.10 -0.80
N ILE A 79 -13.42 8.65 -0.43
CA ILE A 79 -13.53 9.47 0.80
C ILE A 79 -13.23 8.60 2.03
N THR A 80 -13.80 7.41 2.09
CA THR A 80 -13.60 6.49 3.21
C THR A 80 -12.16 6.00 3.31
N ALA A 81 -11.52 5.69 2.17
CA ALA A 81 -10.09 5.40 2.14
C ALA A 81 -9.24 6.59 2.62
N ALA A 82 -9.52 7.81 2.13
CA ALA A 82 -8.80 9.01 2.53
C ALA A 82 -8.93 9.29 4.04
N VAL A 83 -10.14 9.15 4.58
CA VAL A 83 -10.38 9.29 6.02
C VAL A 83 -9.59 8.25 6.81
N ILE A 84 -9.60 6.99 6.39
CA ILE A 84 -8.84 5.92 7.06
C ILE A 84 -7.35 6.23 7.04
N VAL A 85 -6.78 6.55 5.87
CA VAL A 85 -5.33 6.84 5.72
C VAL A 85 -4.91 8.03 6.58
N LEU A 86 -5.68 9.13 6.55
CA LEU A 86 -5.37 10.32 7.34
C LEU A 86 -5.56 10.09 8.84
N ALA A 87 -6.53 9.26 9.24
CA ALA A 87 -6.77 8.95 10.64
C ALA A 87 -5.80 7.91 11.21
N PHE A 88 -5.29 6.99 10.38
CA PHE A 88 -4.45 5.86 10.78
C PHE A 88 -3.24 6.24 11.66
N PRO A 89 -2.40 7.24 11.34
CA PRO A 89 -1.26 7.62 12.19
C PRO A 89 -1.69 8.12 13.57
N PHE A 90 -2.87 8.75 13.67
CA PHE A 90 -3.40 9.21 14.96
C PHE A 90 -3.88 8.03 15.85
N PHE A 91 -4.35 6.93 15.25
CA PHE A 91 -4.73 5.71 15.98
C PHE A 91 -3.52 4.90 16.47
N VAL A 92 -2.43 4.90 15.70
CA VAL A 92 -1.17 4.23 16.08
C VAL A 92 -0.49 4.92 17.27
N GLY A 93 -0.74 6.22 17.45
CA GLY A 93 -0.18 7.02 18.54
C GLY A 93 1.29 7.37 18.32
N SER A 94 2.00 7.77 19.38
CA SER A 94 3.39 8.23 19.32
C SER A 94 4.44 7.11 19.30
N ASN A 95 4.06 5.87 18.96
CA ASN A 95 5.00 4.77 18.89
C ASN A 95 5.91 4.93 17.65
N THR A 96 7.11 5.44 17.87
CA THR A 96 8.12 5.71 16.82
C THR A 96 8.46 4.47 16.01
N TYR A 97 8.42 3.28 16.61
CA TYR A 97 8.71 2.02 15.89
C TYR A 97 7.64 1.72 14.84
N ILE A 98 6.36 1.75 15.22
CA ILE A 98 5.27 1.45 14.28
C ILE A 98 5.19 2.52 13.18
N LEU A 99 5.37 3.80 13.54
CA LEU A 99 5.41 4.88 12.56
C LEU A 99 6.58 4.70 11.58
N HIS A 100 7.76 4.30 12.07
CA HIS A 100 8.90 4.01 11.20
C HIS A 100 8.60 2.86 10.23
N LEU A 101 8.04 1.75 10.72
CA LEU A 101 7.64 0.62 9.86
C LEU A 101 6.61 1.03 8.81
N LEU A 102 5.62 1.84 9.20
CA LEU A 102 4.60 2.34 8.28
C LEU A 102 5.22 3.20 7.17
N ILE A 103 6.11 4.13 7.52
CA ILE A 103 6.82 4.99 6.55
C ILE A 103 7.64 4.13 5.59
N VAL A 104 8.41 3.17 6.08
CA VAL A 104 9.22 2.28 5.22
C VAL A 104 8.34 1.42 4.32
N ALA A 105 7.22 0.91 4.83
CA ALA A 105 6.27 0.14 4.04
C ALA A 105 5.64 0.99 2.92
N GLU A 106 5.27 2.25 3.19
CA GLU A 106 4.75 3.18 2.18
C GLU A 106 5.80 3.52 1.12
N LEU A 107 7.05 3.78 1.51
CA LEU A 107 8.14 4.00 0.56
C LEU A 107 8.32 2.79 -0.37
N TYR A 108 8.29 1.57 0.18
CA TYR A 108 8.37 0.35 -0.62
C TYR A 108 7.13 0.10 -1.47
N ALA A 109 5.93 0.49 -1.00
CA ALA A 109 4.71 0.42 -1.80
C ALA A 109 4.79 1.34 -3.03
N VAL A 110 5.27 2.58 -2.86
CA VAL A 110 5.50 3.51 -3.98
C VAL A 110 6.52 2.95 -4.98
N LEU A 111 7.61 2.34 -4.50
CA LEU A 111 8.60 1.70 -5.37
C LEU A 111 8.03 0.49 -6.12
N ALA A 112 7.26 -0.36 -5.43
CA ALA A 112 6.60 -1.50 -6.05
C ALA A 112 5.59 -1.05 -7.11
N LEU A 113 4.84 0.04 -6.87
CA LEU A 113 3.93 0.64 -7.84
C LEU A 113 4.67 1.23 -9.05
N ALA A 114 5.78 1.94 -8.83
CA ALA A 114 6.61 2.47 -9.91
C ALA A 114 7.22 1.36 -10.78
N LEU A 115 7.66 0.27 -10.14
CA LEU A 115 8.14 -0.91 -10.84
C LEU A 115 7.01 -1.62 -11.61
N ASN A 116 5.83 -1.77 -11.00
CA ASN A 116 4.65 -2.35 -11.65
C ASN A 116 4.21 -1.53 -12.86
N PHE A 117 4.32 -0.20 -12.81
CA PHE A 117 4.02 0.65 -13.96
C PHE A 117 4.95 0.32 -15.13
N GLN A 118 6.25 0.16 -14.89
CA GLN A 118 7.23 -0.13 -15.96
C GLN A 118 7.13 -1.58 -16.44
N LEU A 119 7.18 -2.55 -15.53
CA LEU A 119 7.10 -3.97 -15.85
C LEU A 119 5.72 -4.35 -16.41
N GLY A 120 4.66 -3.94 -15.73
CA GLY A 120 3.29 -4.36 -16.06
C GLY A 120 2.74 -3.68 -17.32
N SER A 121 3.11 -2.43 -17.62
CA SER A 121 2.59 -1.73 -18.81
C SER A 121 3.55 -1.76 -20.01
N ALA A 122 4.86 -1.73 -19.78
CA ALA A 122 5.85 -1.71 -20.87
C ALA A 122 6.51 -3.08 -21.11
N ASN A 123 6.30 -4.08 -20.25
CA ASN A 123 6.97 -5.39 -20.29
C ASN A 123 8.51 -5.31 -20.26
N ILE A 124 9.07 -4.23 -19.71
CA ILE A 124 10.51 -4.00 -19.63
C ILE A 124 10.94 -3.98 -18.15
N PRO A 125 11.81 -4.89 -17.70
CA PRO A 125 12.39 -4.81 -16.36
C PRO A 125 13.32 -3.61 -16.25
N ASN A 126 12.92 -2.63 -15.43
CA ASN A 126 13.71 -1.44 -15.14
C ASN A 126 14.04 -1.33 -13.65
N PHE A 127 15.30 -1.61 -13.31
CA PHE A 127 15.83 -1.49 -11.95
C PHE A 127 16.42 -0.12 -11.62
N ALA A 128 16.49 0.81 -12.58
CA ALA A 128 17.01 2.15 -12.35
C ALA A 128 16.21 2.89 -11.28
N THR A 129 14.90 2.66 -11.20
CA THR A 129 14.04 3.23 -10.14
C THR A 129 14.49 2.87 -8.72
N GLY A 130 14.93 1.63 -8.49
CA GLY A 130 15.49 1.21 -7.21
C GLY A 130 16.86 1.84 -6.93
N ALA A 131 17.70 1.97 -7.96
CA ALA A 131 19.00 2.63 -7.85
C ALA A 131 18.86 4.12 -7.52
N SER A 132 18.01 4.85 -8.24
CA SER A 132 17.73 6.27 -8.00
C SER A 132 17.14 6.51 -6.61
N TYR A 133 16.26 5.63 -6.13
CA TYR A 133 15.75 5.67 -4.76
C TYR A 133 16.88 5.56 -3.73
N GLY A 134 17.77 4.58 -3.89
CA GLY A 134 18.90 4.38 -2.98
C GLY A 134 19.84 5.59 -2.94
N ILE A 135 20.17 6.16 -4.11
CA ILE A 135 21.01 7.36 -4.21
C ILE A 135 20.37 8.55 -3.51
N GLY A 136 19.09 8.83 -3.80
CA GLY A 136 18.37 9.93 -3.18
C GLY A 136 18.27 9.78 -1.65
N ALA A 137 17.90 8.58 -1.17
CA ALA A 137 17.81 8.30 0.26
C ALA A 137 19.16 8.48 0.98
N TYR A 138 20.24 7.99 0.38
CA TYR A 138 21.59 8.12 0.93
C TYR A 138 22.06 9.57 0.98
N VAL A 139 21.86 10.34 -0.11
CA VAL A 139 22.19 11.77 -0.16
C VAL A 139 21.38 12.56 0.87
N SER A 140 20.07 12.32 0.96
CA SER A 140 19.20 12.96 1.95
C SER A 140 19.66 12.66 3.37
N ALA A 141 19.99 11.40 3.68
CA ALA A 141 20.54 11.01 4.97
C ALA A 141 21.85 11.76 5.25
N LEU A 142 22.85 11.70 4.37
CA LEU A 142 24.14 12.36 4.57
C LEU A 142 24.01 13.86 4.84
N LEU A 143 23.14 14.55 4.11
CA LEU A 143 22.88 15.97 4.31
C LEU A 143 22.24 16.26 5.68
N ALA A 144 21.34 15.39 6.14
CA ALA A 144 20.72 15.53 7.45
C ALA A 144 21.71 15.26 8.60
N ILE A 145 22.47 14.16 8.55
CA ILE A 145 23.40 13.77 9.65
C ILE A 145 24.70 14.58 9.69
N ASN A 146 25.30 14.93 8.54
CA ASN A 146 26.59 15.62 8.52
C ASN A 146 26.48 17.15 8.46
N PHE A 147 25.43 17.67 7.80
CA PHE A 147 25.29 19.10 7.54
C PHE A 147 24.08 19.72 8.26
N GLY A 148 23.28 18.92 8.99
CA GLY A 148 22.12 19.41 9.74
C GLY A 148 21.03 20.03 8.84
N VAL A 149 21.02 19.71 7.55
CA VAL A 149 20.09 20.30 6.59
C VAL A 149 18.67 19.82 6.87
N SER A 150 17.69 20.73 6.82
CA SER A 150 16.30 20.39 7.04
C SER A 150 15.77 19.41 5.98
N PHE A 151 14.86 18.51 6.38
CA PHE A 151 14.26 17.51 5.49
C PHE A 151 13.77 18.11 4.16
N TRP A 152 13.08 19.25 4.23
CA TRP A 152 12.53 19.96 3.07
C TRP A 152 13.57 20.41 2.06
N LEU A 153 14.79 20.75 2.50
CA LEU A 153 15.90 21.10 1.62
C LEU A 153 16.65 19.86 1.13
N THR A 154 16.71 18.79 1.93
CA THR A 154 17.34 17.54 1.49
C THR A 154 16.58 16.89 0.33
N LEU A 155 15.26 17.03 0.27
CA LEU A 155 14.41 16.46 -0.80
C LEU A 155 14.81 16.91 -2.22
N PRO A 156 14.82 18.21 -2.56
CA PRO A 156 15.19 18.66 -3.90
C PRO A 156 16.66 18.35 -4.21
N VAL A 157 17.57 18.45 -3.24
CA VAL A 157 18.99 18.15 -3.46
C VAL A 157 19.21 16.66 -3.75
N ALA A 158 18.53 15.78 -3.00
CA ALA A 158 18.54 14.34 -3.23
C ALA A 158 17.93 13.98 -4.60
N ALA A 159 16.86 14.66 -5.02
CA ALA A 159 16.26 14.45 -6.33
C ALA A 159 17.21 14.88 -7.47
N LEU A 160 17.90 16.01 -7.33
CA LEU A 160 18.92 16.46 -8.28
C LEU A 160 20.10 15.50 -8.36
N ALA A 161 20.59 15.03 -7.22
CA ALA A 161 21.66 14.04 -7.17
C ALA A 161 21.23 12.73 -7.84
N ALA A 162 20.05 12.19 -7.49
CA ALA A 162 19.52 10.98 -8.11
C ALA A 162 19.33 11.14 -9.64
N THR A 163 18.94 12.32 -10.11
CA THR A 163 18.79 12.63 -11.54
C THR A 163 20.15 12.67 -12.23
N LEU A 164 21.14 13.33 -11.64
CA LEU A 164 22.48 13.44 -12.19
C LEU A 164 23.14 12.05 -12.32
N PHE A 165 23.06 11.23 -11.27
CA PHE A 165 23.60 9.88 -11.31
C PHE A 165 22.80 8.94 -12.21
N GLY A 166 21.49 9.17 -12.39
CA GLY A 166 20.69 8.42 -13.35
C GLY A 166 20.92 8.81 -14.80
N PHE A 167 21.49 10.00 -15.06
CA PHE A 167 21.85 10.48 -16.39
C PHE A 167 23.19 9.94 -16.88
N ILE A 168 24.15 9.75 -15.97
CA ILE A 168 25.50 9.25 -16.23
C ILE A 168 25.46 7.72 -16.41
#